data_AF-A0A373BTA0-F1
#
_entry.id   AF-A0A373BTA0-F1
#
_cell.length_a   1.000
_cell.length_b   1.000
_cell.length_c   1.000
_cell.angle_alpha   90.00
_cell.angle_beta   90.00
_cell.angle_gamma   90.00
#
_symmetry.space_group_name_H-M   'P 1'
#
loop_
_entity.id
_entity.type
_entity.pdbx_description
1 polymer ?
#
loop_
_entity_poly.entity_id
_entity_poly.type
_entity_poly.pdbx_seq_one_letter_code
_entity_poly.pdbx_strand_id
1 'polypeptide(L)'
;MDENDRYQEYFDYFSDQLSMDLLKKDYPYDSEMLDNILELIVETVCTKRPLIRIGAEERPAEIVRSRFMKLNAEHIRYVMDCFKENTTKIRNIRQYMLTTIYNAPTTIDTYYDALVRHDMSHGYLEGGFKKLKMKREEGE
;
A
#
# COMPACT_ATOMS: atom_id res chain seq x y z
N MET A 1 -1.49 -18.17 28.01
CA MET A 1 -1.90 -17.39 26.83
C MET A 1 -2.04 -18.38 25.69
N ASP A 2 -3.27 -18.59 25.27
CA ASP A 2 -3.59 -19.39 24.09
C ASP A 2 -3.05 -18.68 22.83
N GLU A 3 -2.78 -19.43 21.77
CA GLU A 3 -2.37 -18.88 20.47
C GLU A 3 -3.45 -17.93 19.91
N ASN A 4 -4.71 -18.20 20.23
CA ASN A 4 -5.85 -17.37 19.88
C ASN A 4 -5.84 -16.02 20.64
N ASP A 5 -5.42 -16.00 21.91
CA ASP A 5 -5.30 -14.77 22.70
C ASP A 5 -4.30 -13.81 22.04
N ARG A 6 -3.14 -14.34 21.62
CA ARG A 6 -2.08 -13.55 20.98
C ARG A 6 -2.49 -13.02 19.60
N TYR A 7 -3.24 -13.81 18.84
CA TYR A 7 -3.78 -13.35 17.56
C TYR A 7 -4.72 -12.17 17.77
N GLN A 8 -5.66 -12.29 18.74
CA GLN A 8 -6.61 -11.22 19.04
C GLN A 8 -5.91 -9.95 19.52
N GLU A 9 -4.89 -10.05 20.37
CA GLU A 9 -4.11 -8.89 20.81
C GLU A 9 -3.46 -8.13 19.65
N TYR A 10 -2.85 -8.86 18.70
CA TYR A 10 -2.29 -8.23 17.51
C TYR A 10 -3.36 -7.66 16.59
N PHE A 11 -4.49 -8.35 16.46
CA PHE A 11 -5.63 -7.87 15.68
C PHE A 11 -6.13 -6.52 16.19
N ASP A 12 -6.38 -6.42 17.50
CA ASP A 12 -6.84 -5.19 18.13
C ASP A 12 -5.80 -4.08 18.02
N TYR A 13 -4.52 -4.40 18.28
CA TYR A 13 -3.40 -3.46 18.14
C TYR A 13 -3.30 -2.88 16.72
N PHE A 14 -3.30 -3.74 15.69
CA PHE A 14 -3.18 -3.26 14.32
C PHE A 14 -4.46 -2.58 13.83
N SER A 15 -5.63 -3.00 14.30
CA SER A 15 -6.88 -2.32 13.97
C SER A 15 -6.86 -0.84 14.38
N ASP A 16 -6.38 -0.56 15.59
CA ASP A 16 -6.24 0.82 16.11
C ASP A 16 -5.07 1.57 15.44
N GLN A 17 -3.87 0.96 15.43
CA GLN A 17 -2.65 1.57 14.89
C GLN A 17 -2.77 1.96 13.40
N LEU A 18 -3.51 1.16 12.62
CA LEU A 18 -3.76 1.43 11.21
C LEU A 18 -5.02 2.26 10.98
N SER A 19 -5.75 2.60 12.06
CA SER A 19 -7.01 3.33 12.02
C SER A 19 -8.02 2.71 11.06
N MET A 20 -8.22 1.39 11.17
CA MET A 20 -9.02 0.60 10.23
C MET A 20 -10.46 1.10 10.09
N ASP A 21 -11.06 1.59 11.19
CA ASP A 21 -12.39 2.18 11.17
C ASP A 21 -12.49 3.45 10.31
N LEU A 22 -11.43 4.27 10.30
CA LEU A 22 -11.36 5.47 9.46
C LEU A 22 -11.13 5.08 8.00
N LEU A 23 -10.20 4.14 7.75
CA LEU A 23 -9.96 3.64 6.39
C LEU A 23 -11.23 3.03 5.78
N LYS A 24 -12.01 2.26 6.53
CA LYS A 24 -13.27 1.71 6.01
C LYS A 24 -14.32 2.79 5.69
N LYS A 25 -14.30 3.93 6.38
CA LYS A 25 -15.17 5.07 6.05
C LYS A 25 -14.70 5.78 4.77
N ASP A 26 -13.39 5.90 4.58
CA ASP A 26 -12.80 6.50 3.37
C ASP A 26 -12.97 5.59 2.13
N TYR A 27 -12.97 4.27 2.34
CA TYR A 27 -13.10 3.26 1.29
C TYR A 27 -14.29 2.31 1.55
N PRO A 28 -15.55 2.81 1.49
CA PRO A 28 -16.72 2.02 1.88
C PRO A 28 -17.00 0.82 0.98
N TYR A 29 -16.51 0.84 -0.26
CA TYR A 29 -16.66 -0.26 -1.22
C TYR A 29 -15.51 -1.27 -1.19
N ASP A 30 -14.40 -0.94 -0.52
CA ASP A 30 -13.20 -1.78 -0.44
C ASP A 30 -12.97 -2.33 0.98
N SER A 31 -14.00 -2.35 1.83
CA SER A 31 -13.87 -2.76 3.25
C SER A 31 -13.35 -4.20 3.40
N GLU A 32 -13.82 -5.11 2.54
CA GLU A 32 -13.35 -6.51 2.53
C GLU A 32 -11.86 -6.59 2.20
N MET A 33 -11.36 -5.73 1.31
CA MET A 33 -9.95 -5.69 0.97
C MET A 33 -9.10 -5.16 2.14
N LEU A 34 -9.58 -4.15 2.84
CA LEU A 34 -8.96 -3.65 4.07
C LEU A 34 -8.90 -4.74 5.14
N ASP A 35 -9.98 -5.49 5.33
CA ASP A 35 -10.03 -6.61 6.28
C ASP A 35 -9.02 -7.70 5.92
N ASN A 36 -8.91 -8.06 4.64
CA ASN A 36 -7.91 -9.01 4.15
C ASN A 36 -6.46 -8.51 4.39
N ILE A 37 -6.21 -7.21 4.26
CA ILE A 37 -4.89 -6.62 4.55
C ILE A 37 -4.57 -6.74 6.04
N LEU A 38 -5.51 -6.39 6.92
CA LEU A 38 -5.34 -6.50 8.37
C LEU A 38 -5.09 -7.95 8.79
N GLU A 39 -5.91 -8.88 8.32
CA GLU A 39 -5.75 -10.31 8.60
C GLU A 39 -4.37 -10.80 8.16
N LEU A 40 -3.92 -10.45 6.95
CA LEU A 40 -2.60 -10.84 6.46
C LEU A 40 -1.45 -10.26 7.31
N ILE A 41 -1.58 -9.02 7.79
CA ILE A 41 -0.62 -8.40 8.71
C ILE A 41 -0.54 -9.22 10.00
N VAL A 42 -1.69 -9.49 10.62
CA VAL A 42 -1.77 -10.22 11.90
C VAL A 42 -1.24 -11.65 11.76
N GLU A 43 -1.62 -12.37 10.71
CA GLU A 43 -1.10 -13.70 10.41
C GLU A 43 0.43 -13.69 10.21
N THR A 44 0.95 -12.68 9.51
CA THR A 44 2.38 -12.54 9.24
C THR A 44 3.14 -12.31 10.54
N VAL A 45 2.64 -11.47 11.45
CA VAL A 45 3.33 -11.24 12.73
C VAL A 45 3.20 -12.41 13.69
N CYS A 46 2.10 -13.17 13.62
CA CYS A 46 1.86 -14.33 14.47
C CYS A 46 2.58 -15.60 13.99
N THR A 47 3.17 -15.61 12.79
CA THR A 47 3.77 -16.80 12.21
C THR A 47 4.87 -17.39 13.09
N LYS A 48 4.90 -18.72 13.22
CA LYS A 48 5.98 -19.46 13.90
C LYS A 48 7.13 -19.84 12.96
N ARG A 49 7.00 -19.59 11.66
CA ARG A 49 8.04 -19.90 10.68
C ARG A 49 9.25 -18.98 10.89
N PRO A 50 10.49 -19.48 10.84
CA PRO A 50 11.69 -18.66 11.04
C PRO A 50 11.97 -17.74 9.84
N LEU A 51 11.52 -18.14 8.65
CA LEU A 51 11.70 -17.42 7.39
C LEU A 51 10.34 -17.19 6.72
N ILE A 52 10.21 -16.03 6.10
CA ILE A 52 9.04 -15.62 5.33
C ILE A 52 9.53 -15.23 3.93
N ARG A 53 8.88 -15.79 2.91
CA ARG A 53 9.16 -15.42 1.52
C ARG A 53 8.51 -14.09 1.19
N ILE A 54 9.34 -13.11 0.81
CA ILE A 54 8.95 -11.78 0.37
C ILE A 54 9.49 -11.59 -1.05
N GLY A 55 8.60 -11.57 -2.04
CA GLY A 55 9.00 -11.60 -3.45
C GLY A 55 9.84 -12.84 -3.79
N ALA A 56 11.06 -12.61 -4.29
CA ALA A 56 11.98 -13.66 -4.69
C ALA A 56 12.90 -14.15 -3.55
N GLU A 57 12.89 -13.51 -2.39
CA GLU A 57 13.86 -13.75 -1.31
C GLU A 57 13.20 -14.25 -0.02
N GLU A 58 13.96 -15.00 0.77
CA GLU A 58 13.57 -15.38 2.13
C GLU A 58 14.13 -14.38 3.14
N ARG A 59 13.28 -13.88 4.03
CA ARG A 59 13.64 -12.91 5.06
C ARG A 59 13.38 -13.52 6.45
N PRO A 60 14.25 -13.30 7.44
CA PRO A 60 13.97 -13.66 8.82
C PRO A 60 12.65 -13.08 9.31
N ALA A 61 11.81 -13.91 9.93
CA ALA A 61 10.49 -13.51 10.39
C ALA A 61 10.55 -12.31 11.36
N GLU A 62 11.57 -12.24 12.21
CA GLU A 62 11.78 -11.11 13.13
C GLU A 62 12.00 -9.78 12.38
N ILE A 63 12.71 -9.79 11.24
CA ILE A 63 12.91 -8.59 10.42
C ILE A 63 11.59 -8.17 9.77
N VAL A 64 10.82 -9.14 9.28
CA VAL A 64 9.49 -8.88 8.70
C VAL A 64 8.54 -8.32 9.75
N ARG A 65 8.49 -8.91 10.95
CA ARG A 65 7.71 -8.40 12.09
C ARG A 65 8.10 -6.98 12.46
N SER A 66 9.39 -6.73 12.65
CA SER A 66 9.90 -5.38 12.98
C SER A 66 9.48 -4.34 11.94
N ARG A 67 9.40 -4.72 10.67
CA ARG A 67 8.91 -3.83 9.61
C ARG A 67 7.40 -3.63 9.68
N PHE A 68 6.62 -4.69 9.91
CA PHE A 68 5.16 -4.62 10.01
C PHE A 68 4.72 -3.78 11.22
N MET A 69 5.47 -3.80 12.32
CA MET A 69 5.21 -2.94 13.49
C MET A 69 5.33 -1.44 13.20
N LYS A 70 5.96 -1.04 12.08
CA LYS A 70 6.09 0.37 11.67
C LYS A 70 4.98 0.84 10.74
N LEU A 71 4.03 -0.04 10.41
CA LEU A 71 2.90 0.32 9.57
C LEU A 71 1.99 1.34 10.28
N ASN A 72 1.34 2.16 9.46
CA ASN A 72 0.39 3.19 9.86
C ASN A 72 -0.67 3.30 8.74
N ALA A 73 -1.69 4.13 8.94
CA ALA A 73 -2.77 4.29 7.97
C ALA A 73 -2.31 4.73 6.57
N GLU A 74 -1.26 5.56 6.45
CA GLU A 74 -0.74 6.03 5.16
C GLU A 74 -0.14 4.88 4.34
N HIS A 75 0.58 3.96 4.98
CA HIS A 75 1.07 2.76 4.31
C HIS A 75 -0.07 1.91 3.74
N ILE A 76 -1.21 1.82 4.44
CA ILE A 76 -2.36 1.06 3.96
C ILE A 76 -3.01 1.76 2.75
N ARG A 77 -3.15 3.09 2.79
CA ARG A 77 -3.63 3.87 1.63
C ARG A 77 -2.75 3.65 0.40
N TYR A 78 -1.43 3.74 0.57
CA TYR A 78 -0.47 3.44 -0.50
C TYR A 78 -0.63 2.01 -1.05
N VAL A 79 -0.81 1.02 -0.18
CA VAL A 79 -1.05 -0.37 -0.61
C VAL A 79 -2.31 -0.44 -1.46
N MET A 80 -3.41 0.20 -1.03
CA MET A 80 -4.66 0.25 -1.78
C MET A 80 -4.48 0.90 -3.16
N ASP A 81 -3.74 2.00 -3.24
CA ASP A 81 -3.44 2.69 -4.50
C ASP A 81 -2.67 1.76 -5.47
N CYS A 82 -1.66 1.04 -4.96
CA CYS A 82 -0.91 0.07 -5.75
C CYS A 82 -1.79 -1.03 -6.36
N PHE A 83 -2.85 -1.46 -5.67
CA PHE A 83 -3.78 -2.46 -6.19
C PHE A 83 -4.73 -1.88 -7.24
N LYS A 84 -5.16 -0.63 -7.09
CA LYS A 84 -6.05 0.04 -8.05
C LYS A 84 -5.34 0.36 -9.35
N GLU A 85 -4.06 0.74 -9.29
CA GLU A 85 -3.26 1.06 -10.47
C GLU A 85 -2.72 -0.18 -11.20
N ASN A 86 -2.78 -1.37 -10.58
CA ASN A 86 -2.25 -2.58 -11.20
C ASN A 86 -3.19 -3.09 -12.30
N THR A 87 -2.78 -2.91 -13.55
CA THR A 87 -3.52 -3.36 -14.74
C THR A 87 -3.19 -4.80 -15.16
N THR A 88 -2.26 -5.47 -14.47
CA THR A 88 -1.81 -6.82 -14.82
C THR A 88 -2.49 -7.89 -13.98
N LYS A 89 -2.76 -9.05 -14.59
CA LYS A 89 -3.37 -10.18 -13.88
C LYS A 89 -2.42 -10.74 -12.82
N ILE A 90 -2.76 -10.54 -11.55
CA ILE A 90 -2.01 -11.09 -10.42
C ILE A 90 -2.36 -12.57 -10.25
N ARG A 91 -1.39 -13.46 -10.48
CA ARG A 91 -1.59 -14.92 -10.32
C ARG A 91 -1.62 -15.37 -8.86
N ASN A 92 -0.87 -14.69 -7.99
CA ASN A 92 -0.82 -14.98 -6.56
C ASN A 92 -1.02 -13.68 -5.78
N ILE A 93 -2.29 -13.40 -5.49
CA ILE A 93 -2.72 -12.14 -4.86
C ILE A 93 -2.12 -11.95 -3.47
N ARG A 94 -2.05 -13.03 -2.66
CA ARG A 94 -1.53 -12.97 -1.29
C ARG A 94 -0.04 -12.64 -1.25
N GLN A 95 0.78 -13.24 -2.10
CA GLN A 95 2.21 -12.95 -2.16
C GLN A 95 2.49 -11.53 -2.67
N TYR A 96 1.70 -11.06 -3.65
CA TYR A 96 1.78 -9.68 -4.10
C TYR A 96 1.44 -8.72 -2.94
N MET A 97 0.31 -8.93 -2.26
CA MET A 97 -0.12 -8.13 -1.10
C MET A 97 0.95 -8.08 -0.01
N LEU A 98 1.46 -9.24 0.40
CA LEU A 98 2.49 -9.34 1.43
C LEU A 98 3.75 -8.56 1.05
N THR A 99 4.16 -8.67 -0.22
CA THR A 99 5.34 -7.97 -0.73
C THR A 99 5.12 -6.46 -0.77
N THR A 100 3.95 -6.00 -1.21
CA THR A 100 3.59 -4.57 -1.24
C THR A 100 3.55 -3.98 0.17
N ILE A 101 2.89 -4.66 1.12
CA ILE A 101 2.84 -4.22 2.53
C ILE A 101 4.24 -4.14 3.14
N TYR A 102 5.07 -5.16 2.93
CA TYR A 102 6.44 -5.17 3.44
C TYR A 102 7.29 -4.02 2.89
N ASN A 103 7.07 -3.64 1.63
CA ASN A 103 7.83 -2.57 0.99
C ASN A 103 7.26 -1.17 1.27
N ALA A 104 6.00 -1.06 1.69
CA ALA A 104 5.29 0.21 1.84
C ALA A 104 6.09 1.28 2.64
N PRO A 105 6.67 0.97 3.83
CA PRO A 105 7.44 1.97 4.58
C PRO A 105 8.71 2.47 3.92
N THR A 106 9.19 1.79 2.87
CA THR A 106 10.41 2.16 2.14
C THR A 106 10.13 2.75 0.77
N THR A 107 8.92 2.60 0.25
CA THR A 107 8.58 2.99 -1.13
C THR A 107 7.54 4.10 -1.21
N ILE A 108 6.76 4.34 -0.15
CA ILE A 108 5.67 5.32 -0.12
C ILE A 108 6.14 6.73 -0.52
N ASP A 109 7.24 7.21 0.07
CA ASP A 109 7.79 8.55 -0.23
C ASP A 109 8.18 8.66 -1.71
N THR A 110 8.88 7.65 -2.23
CA THR A 110 9.35 7.62 -3.62
C THR A 110 8.18 7.55 -4.59
N TYR A 111 7.11 6.82 -4.23
CA TYR A 111 5.91 6.71 -5.04
C TYR A 111 5.18 8.05 -5.16
N TYR A 112 4.92 8.73 -4.04
CA TYR A 112 4.24 10.02 -4.09
C TYR A 112 5.11 11.12 -4.74
N ASP A 113 6.43 11.11 -4.53
CA ASP A 113 7.35 11.99 -5.27
C ASP A 113 7.27 11.77 -6.80
N ALA A 114 7.18 10.51 -7.23
CA ALA A 114 7.07 10.16 -8.64
C ALA A 114 5.72 10.61 -9.23
N LEU A 115 4.62 10.44 -8.49
CA LEU A 115 3.28 10.89 -8.89
C LEU A 115 3.24 12.41 -9.07
N VAL A 116 3.74 13.19 -8.11
CA VAL A 116 3.79 14.66 -8.21
C VAL A 116 4.59 15.10 -9.44
N ARG A 117 5.76 14.49 -9.69
CA ARG A 117 6.57 14.80 -10.88
C ARG A 117 5.85 14.47 -12.18
N HIS A 118 5.15 13.33 -12.22
CA HIS A 118 4.39 12.91 -13.38
C HIS A 118 3.26 13.90 -13.70
N ASP A 119 2.49 14.31 -12.69
CA ASP A 119 1.38 15.24 -12.84
C ASP A 119 1.85 16.64 -13.22
N MET A 120 2.95 17.11 -12.62
CA MET A 120 3.59 18.35 -13.03
C MET A 120 4.02 18.29 -14.50
N SER A 121 4.65 17.19 -14.94
CA SER A 121 5.06 17.03 -16.34
C SER A 121 3.87 17.03 -17.31
N HIS A 122 2.77 16.37 -16.96
CA HIS A 122 1.55 16.34 -17.77
C HIS A 122 0.87 17.72 -17.82
N GLY A 123 0.82 18.44 -16.69
CA GLY A 123 0.31 19.81 -16.63
C GLY A 123 1.14 20.79 -17.47
N TYR A 124 2.46 20.63 -17.50
CA TYR A 124 3.33 21.42 -18.38
C TYR A 124 3.08 21.14 -19.87
N LEU A 125 2.84 19.88 -20.24
CA LEU A 125 2.53 19.52 -21.63
C LEU A 125 1.17 20.11 -22.04
N GLU A 126 0.11 19.94 -21.25
CA GLU A 126 -1.20 20.54 -21.55
C GLU A 126 -1.16 22.08 -21.62
N GLY A 127 -0.47 22.72 -20.67
CA GLY A 127 -0.28 24.18 -20.65
C GLY A 127 0.51 24.69 -21.84
N GLY A 128 1.56 23.95 -22.25
CA GLY A 128 2.36 24.23 -23.44
C GLY A 128 1.54 24.12 -24.73
N PHE A 129 0.72 23.09 -24.87
CA PHE A 129 -0.16 22.91 -26.02
C PHE A 129 -1.23 24.02 -26.11
N LYS A 130 -1.83 24.43 -24.99
CA LYS A 130 -2.77 25.57 -24.97
C LYS A 130 -2.10 26.87 -25.42
N LYS A 131 -0.88 27.15 -24.93
CA LYS A 131 -0.14 28.36 -25.29
C LYS A 131 0.30 28.36 -26.76
N LEU A 132 0.59 27.19 -27.33
CA LEU A 132 0.90 27.04 -28.76
C LEU A 132 -0.34 27.21 -29.66
N LYS A 133 -1.51 26.73 -29.21
CA LYS A 133 -2.78 26.92 -29.93
C LYS A 133 -3.23 28.39 -29.94
N MET A 134 -3.18 29.08 -28.80
CA MET A 134 -3.53 30.51 -28.73
C MET A 134 -2.64 31.36 -29.65
N LYS A 135 -1.33 31.09 -29.70
CA LYS A 135 -0.42 31.79 -30.62
C LYS A 135 -0.67 31.55 -32.11
N ARG A 136 -1.38 30.49 -32.48
CA ARG A 136 -1.76 30.23 -33.88
C ARG A 136 -3.08 30.91 -34.26
N GLU A 137 -3.97 31.15 -33.29
CA GLU A 137 -5.26 31.82 -33.51
C GLU A 137 -5.14 33.35 -33.46
N GLU A 138 -4.14 33.90 -32.76
CA GLU A 138 -3.82 35.35 -32.74
C GLU A 138 -2.94 35.80 -33.93
N GLY A 139 -2.63 34.89 -34.86
CA GLY A 139 -1.73 35.12 -36.01
C GLY A 139 -2.43 35.19 -37.37
N GLU A 140 -3.76 35.26 -37.42
CA GLU A 140 -4.58 35.59 -38.60
C GLU A 140 -5.19 36.99 -38.46
#